data_AF-A0A963W4Y7-F1
#
_entry.id   AF-A0A963W4Y7-F1
#
_cell.length_a   1.000
_cell.length_b   1.000
_cell.length_c   1.000
_cell.angle_alpha   90.00
_cell.angle_beta   90.00
_cell.angle_gamma   90.00
#
_symmetry.space_group_name_H-M   'P 1'
#
loop_
_entity.id
_entity.type
_entity.pdbx_description
1 polymer ?
#
loop_
_entity_poly.entity_id
_entity_poly.type
_entity_poly.pdbx_seq_one_letter_code
_entity_poly.pdbx_strand_id
1 'polypeptide(L)' 'MELKDQTDHIALLSLMIVGVLTKRLIDVDLLDKETAEHIHRLVQGVRVHAKNAGLTDLNVLFDNIDLSLEEQRERA' A
#
# COMPACT_ATOMS: atom_id res chain seq x y z
N MET A 1 1.91 17.48 -15.31
CA MET A 1 2.83 16.97 -14.27
C MET A 1 3.69 15.92 -14.96
N GLU A 2 4.95 16.21 -15.30
CA GLU A 2 5.85 15.22 -15.90
C GLU A 2 6.54 14.44 -14.77
N LEU A 3 6.14 13.18 -14.60
CA LEU A 3 6.79 12.19 -13.74
C LEU A 3 8.21 11.95 -14.29
N LYS A 4 9.22 12.50 -13.62
CA LYS A 4 10.59 12.55 -14.16
C LYS A 4 11.48 11.36 -13.81
N ASP A 5 10.97 10.34 -13.11
CA ASP A 5 11.81 9.22 -12.69
C ASP A 5 11.07 7.87 -12.82
N GLN A 6 11.69 6.92 -13.52
CA GLN A 6 11.15 5.54 -13.68
C GLN A 6 10.91 4.87 -12.31
N THR A 7 11.66 5.31 -11.30
CA THR A 7 11.52 4.90 -9.90
C THR A 7 10.12 5.20 -9.34
N ASP A 8 9.53 6.35 -9.67
CA ASP A 8 8.19 6.74 -9.20
C ASP A 8 7.10 5.87 -9.86
N HIS A 9 7.28 5.52 -11.13
CA HIS A 9 6.38 4.62 -11.85
C HIS A 9 6.42 3.20 -11.27
N ILE A 10 7.60 2.68 -10.92
CA ILE A 10 7.74 1.38 -10.29
C ILE A 10 7.10 1.38 -8.90
N ALA A 11 7.29 2.44 -8.12
CA ALA A 11 6.67 2.59 -6.80
C ALA A 11 5.13 2.61 -6.87
N LEU A 12 4.58 3.34 -7.84
CA LEU A 12 3.15 3.42 -8.15
C LEU A 12 2.55 2.06 -8.54
N LEU A 13 3.18 1.36 -9.49
CA LEU A 13 2.72 0.05 -9.95
C LEU A 13 2.81 -0.99 -8.83
N SER A 14 3.86 -0.90 -8.01
CA SER A 14 4.04 -1.76 -6.84
C SER A 14 2.92 -1.55 -5.82
N LEU A 15 2.49 -0.30 -5.60
CA LEU A 15 1.33 0.02 -4.73
C LEU A 15 0.02 -0.57 -5.23
N MET A 16 -0.25 -0.46 -6.54
CA MET A 16 -1.46 -1.03 -7.12
C MET A 16 -1.49 -2.55 -6.94
N ILE A 17 -0.36 -3.22 -7.17
CA ILE A 17 -0.22 -4.67 -6.97
C ILE A 17 -0.37 -5.04 -5.50
N VAL A 18 0.25 -4.30 -4.58
CA VAL A 18 0.16 -4.53 -3.13
C VAL A 18 -1.29 -4.37 -2.65
N GLY A 19 -2.02 -3.35 -3.10
CA GLY A 19 -3.43 -3.20 -2.76
C GLY A 19 -4.29 -4.38 -3.22
N VAL A 20 -4.07 -4.86 -4.45
CA VAL A 20 -4.76 -6.05 -4.98
C VAL A 20 -4.38 -7.30 -4.19
N LEU A 21 -3.10 -7.53 -3.93
CA LEU A 21 -2.62 -8.70 -3.17
C LEU A 21 -3.16 -8.71 -1.75
N THR A 22 -3.14 -7.57 -1.07
CA THR A 22 -3.68 -7.42 0.30
C THR A 22 -5.14 -7.84 0.32
N LYS A 23 -5.96 -7.29 -0.58
CA LYS A 23 -7.36 -7.67 -0.70
C LYS A 23 -7.54 -9.17 -0.97
N ARG A 24 -6.75 -9.73 -1.88
CA ARG A 24 -6.83 -11.17 -2.22
C ARG A 24 -6.45 -12.07 -1.05
N LEU A 25 -5.44 -11.71 -0.26
CA LEU A 25 -5.01 -12.45 0.92
C LEU A 25 -6.07 -12.40 2.03
N ILE A 26 -6.72 -11.24 2.19
CA ILE A 26 -7.87 -11.07 3.08
C ILE A 26 -9.03 -11.96 2.67
N ASP A 27 -9.40 -11.95 1.38
CA ASP A 27 -10.54 -12.70 0.86
C ASP A 27 -10.41 -14.23 1.06
N VAL A 28 -9.19 -14.74 1.22
CA VAL A 28 -8.89 -16.18 1.40
C VAL A 28 -8.39 -16.52 2.82
N ASP A 29 -8.45 -15.58 3.76
CA ASP A 29 -7.99 -15.75 5.15
C ASP A 29 -6.52 -16.22 5.28
N LEU A 30 -5.66 -15.76 4.36
CA LEU A 30 -4.22 -16.07 4.34
C LEU A 30 -3.35 -14.87 4.71
N LEU A 31 -3.94 -13.77 5.20
CA LEU A 31 -3.18 -12.63 5.68
C LEU A 31 -2.87 -12.80 7.18
N ASP A 32 -1.74 -13.42 7.48
CA ASP A 32 -1.24 -13.46 8.86
C ASP A 32 -0.75 -12.08 9.34
N LYS A 33 -0.60 -11.95 10.66
CA LYS A 33 -0.23 -10.69 11.32
C LYS A 33 1.16 -10.19 10.89
N GLU A 34 2.14 -11.08 10.73
CA GLU A 34 3.50 -10.70 10.35
C GLU A 34 3.54 -10.15 8.92
N THR A 35 2.80 -10.79 8.01
CA THR A 35 2.63 -10.37 6.62
C THR A 35 1.91 -9.02 6.56
N ALA A 36 0.83 -8.83 7.34
CA ALA A 36 0.14 -7.54 7.44
C ALA A 36 1.07 -6.41 7.89
N GLU A 37 1.93 -6.65 8.90
CA GLU A 37 2.90 -5.66 9.37
C GLU A 37 3.97 -5.33 8.31
N HIS A 38 4.42 -6.31 7.53
CA HIS A 38 5.36 -6.08 6.43
C HIS A 38 4.73 -5.25 5.31
N ILE A 39 3.49 -5.56 4.93
CA ILE A 39 2.74 -4.80 3.94
C ILE A 39 2.53 -3.36 4.42
N HIS A 40 2.11 -3.17 5.67
CA HIS A 40 1.91 -1.82 6.22
C HIS A 40 3.21 -0.99 6.17
N ARG A 41 4.35 -1.56 6.57
CA ARG A 41 5.66 -0.89 6.48
C ARG A 41 6.03 -0.49 5.06
N LEU A 42 5.77 -1.36 4.08
CA LEU A 42 5.99 -1.06 2.66
C LEU A 42 5.10 0.10 2.19
N VAL A 43 3.80 0.05 2.48
CA VAL A 43 2.82 1.07 2.13
C VAL A 43 3.23 2.43 2.70
N GLN A 44 3.65 2.49 3.96
CA GLN A 44 4.14 3.72 4.60
C GLN A 44 5.42 4.25 3.94
N GLY A 45 6.37 3.39 3.59
CA GLY A 45 7.59 3.78 2.88
C GLY A 45 7.29 4.44 1.52
N VAL A 46 6.36 3.85 0.76
CA VAL A 46 5.96 4.42 -0.53
C VAL A 46 5.11 5.69 -0.35
N ARG A 47 4.31 5.80 0.73
CA ARG A 47 3.55 7.01 1.07
C ARG A 47 4.46 8.21 1.30
N VAL A 48 5.56 8.02 2.03
CA VAL A 48 6.58 9.06 2.25
C VAL A 48 7.24 9.46 0.92
N HIS A 49 7.59 8.49 0.08
CA HIS A 49 8.17 8.75 -1.24
C HIS A 49 7.23 9.54 -2.15
N ALA A 50 5.97 9.12 -2.25
CA ALA A 50 4.93 9.81 -3.03
C ALA A 50 4.69 11.23 -2.54
N LYS A 51 4.65 11.44 -1.21
CA LYS A 51 4.51 12.78 -0.61
C LYS A 51 5.69 13.69 -0.99
N ASN A 52 6.91 13.17 -0.94
CA ASN A 52 8.12 13.92 -1.30
C ASN A 52 8.18 14.24 -2.81
N ALA A 53 7.60 13.39 -3.65
CA ALA A 53 7.45 13.60 -5.09
C ALA A 53 6.26 14.52 -5.45
N GLY A 54 5.47 15.00 -4.46
CA GLY A 54 4.28 15.81 -4.68
C GLY A 54 3.08 15.06 -5.26
N LEU A 55 3.09 13.72 -5.20
CA LEU A 55 2.05 12.83 -5.74
C LEU A 55 0.93 12.63 -4.72
N THR A 56 0.10 13.65 -4.51
CA THR A 56 -0.99 13.62 -3.51
C THR A 56 -2.23 12.85 -3.95
N ASP A 57 -2.39 12.60 -5.25
CA ASP A 57 -3.55 11.90 -5.83
C ASP A 57 -3.68 10.45 -5.34
N LEU A 58 -2.61 9.91 -4.77
CA LEU A 58 -2.52 8.53 -4.28
C LEU A 58 -2.95 8.37 -2.82
N ASN A 59 -3.20 9.47 -2.09
CA ASN A 59 -3.57 9.43 -0.67
C ASN A 59 -4.76 8.51 -0.39
N VAL A 60 -5.78 8.55 -1.25
CA VAL A 60 -6.97 7.68 -1.12
C VAL A 60 -6.60 6.20 -1.22
N LEU A 61 -5.65 5.85 -2.08
CA LEU A 61 -5.19 4.46 -2.23
C LEU A 61 -4.41 4.01 -0.99
N PHE A 62 -3.55 4.87 -0.44
CA PHE A 62 -2.87 4.61 0.83
C PHE A 62 -3.86 4.40 1.98
N ASP A 63 -4.84 5.30 2.12
CA ASP A 63 -5.82 5.24 3.21
C ASP A 63 -6.68 3.97 3.14
N ASN A 64 -7.09 3.56 1.93
CA ASN A 64 -7.85 2.32 1.75
C ASN A 64 -7.04 1.06 2.11
N ILE A 65 -5.74 1.04 1.80
CA ILE A 65 -4.88 -0.09 2.15
C ILE A 65 -4.64 -0.11 3.66
N ASP A 66 -4.33 1.03 4.28
CA ASP A 66 -4.15 1.14 5.73
C ASP A 66 -5.39 0.67 6.49
N LEU A 67 -6.60 1.11 6.09
CA LEU A 67 -7.86 0.68 6.69
C LEU A 67 -8.07 -0.85 6.57
N SER A 68 -7.81 -1.41 5.38
CA SER A 68 -7.95 -2.86 5.15
C SER A 68 -7.00 -3.67 6.02
N LEU A 69 -5.79 -3.16 6.28
CA LEU A 69 -4.81 -3.82 7.13
C LEU A 69 -5.16 -3.71 8.62
N GLU A 70 -5.68 -2.56 9.06
CA GLU A 70 -6.15 -2.36 10.44
C GLU A 70 -7.32 -3.28 10.77
N GLU A 71 -8.33 -3.38 9.90
CA GLU A 71 -9.49 -4.27 10.10
C GLU A 71 -9.06 -5.74 10.29
N GLN A 72 -8.00 -6.18 9.63
CA GLN A 72 -7.47 -7.54 9.79
C GLN A 72 -6.74 -7.72 11.11
N ARG A 73 -6.00 -6.68 11.53
CA ARG A 73 -5.29 -6.70 12.81
C ARG A 73 -6.24 -6.76 14.00
N GLU A 74 -7.46 -6.25 13.87
CA GLU A 74 -8.51 -6.34 14.89
C GLU A 74 -9.26 -7.69 14.89
N ARG A 75 -9.21 -8.43 13.77
CA ARG A 75 -9.85 -9.76 13.63
C ARG A 75 -8.98 -10.93 14.09
N ALA A 76 -7.65 -10.75 14.08
CA ALA A 76 -6.65 -11.75 14.48
C ALA A 76 -6.35 -11.73 15.98
#